data_AF-A0A0F5FU29-F1
#
_entry.id   AF-A0A0F5FU29-F1
#
_cell.length_a   1.000
_cell.length_b   1.000
_cell.length_c   1.000
_cell.angle_alpha   90.00
_cell.angle_beta   90.00
_cell.angle_gamma   90.00
#
_symmetry.space_group_name_H-M   'P 1'
#
loop_
_entity.id
_entity.type
_entity.pdbx_description
1 polymer ?
#
loop_
_entity_poly.entity_id
_entity_poly.type
_entity_poly.pdbx_seq_one_letter_code
_entity_poly.pdbx_strand_id
1 'polypeptide(L)'
;MSQFAKDHLPMNFHNATAPAASTPTLLAKLQRRSDSRQKRTVHIIMVLFKFDTEHCQKEIGAIRHRLNGLRYKAAMQTRYAHAFVVQTHLTADELMDQVRPVVSTDCVPSIERAWCFTPGADIAASEVLDPLTDYVREAWEEVRRWNDPARHRKPSPTQIFERKAIKPEDRHSTIRSRLLGKEA
;
A
#
# COMPACT_ATOMS: atom_id res chain seq x y z
N MET A 1 12.60 42.78 -52.07
CA MET A 1 13.83 42.40 -51.34
C MET A 1 13.63 42.77 -49.89
N SER A 2 13.26 41.82 -49.03
CA SER A 2 12.96 42.08 -47.62
C SER A 2 13.77 41.13 -46.75
N GLN A 3 14.68 41.70 -45.96
CA GLN A 3 15.46 41.02 -44.94
C GLN A 3 14.53 40.64 -43.78
N PHE A 4 14.49 39.35 -43.42
CA PHE A 4 13.93 38.90 -42.15
C PHE A 4 15.08 38.42 -41.27
N ALA A 5 15.26 39.13 -40.15
CA ALA A 5 16.23 38.84 -39.11
C ALA A 5 15.91 37.49 -38.45
N LYS A 6 16.94 36.66 -38.27
CA LYS A 6 16.90 35.43 -37.49
C LYS A 6 17.30 35.77 -36.05
N ASP A 7 16.31 35.85 -35.17
CA ASP A 7 16.55 35.90 -33.72
C ASP A 7 16.67 34.47 -33.19
N HIS A 8 17.91 34.06 -32.91
CA HIS A 8 18.23 32.85 -32.16
C HIS A 8 18.20 33.17 -30.66
N LEU A 9 17.19 32.65 -29.95
CA LEU A 9 17.20 32.61 -28.49
C LEU A 9 17.94 31.36 -27.99
N PRO A 10 18.83 31.47 -26.98
CA PRO A 10 19.48 30.32 -26.37
C PRO A 10 18.51 29.53 -25.46
N MET A 11 18.43 28.23 -25.68
CA MET A 11 17.74 27.28 -24.80
C MET A 11 18.53 27.10 -23.50
N ASN A 12 18.04 27.71 -22.42
CA ASN A 12 18.50 27.43 -21.07
C ASN A 12 17.99 26.06 -20.59
N PHE A 13 18.86 25.04 -20.65
CA PHE A 13 18.63 23.77 -19.97
C PHE A 13 18.79 23.97 -18.46
N HIS A 14 17.67 24.10 -17.74
CA HIS A 14 17.66 23.92 -16.29
C HIS A 14 17.91 22.44 -15.97
N ASN A 15 19.10 22.15 -15.46
CA ASN A 15 19.41 20.87 -14.81
C ASN A 15 18.47 20.67 -13.63
N ALA A 16 17.44 19.84 -13.81
CA ALA A 16 16.62 19.35 -12.72
C ALA A 16 17.48 18.42 -11.86
N THR A 17 17.94 18.93 -10.72
CA THR A 17 18.59 18.15 -9.67
C THR A 17 17.61 17.06 -9.21
N ALA A 18 17.95 15.80 -9.46
CA ALA A 18 17.20 14.67 -8.94
C ALA A 18 17.11 14.77 -7.41
N PRO A 19 15.93 14.64 -6.79
CA PRO A 19 15.82 14.67 -5.34
C PRO A 19 16.63 13.49 -4.77
N ALA A 20 17.57 13.81 -3.89
CA ALA A 20 18.39 12.83 -3.20
C ALA A 20 17.49 11.76 -2.57
N ALA A 21 17.75 10.49 -2.89
CA ALA A 21 17.07 9.36 -2.30
C ALA A 21 17.22 9.42 -0.78
N SER A 22 16.17 9.85 -0.09
CA SER A 22 16.18 9.98 1.36
C SER A 22 16.32 8.59 1.98
N THR A 23 17.50 8.30 2.53
CA THR A 23 17.76 7.08 3.28
C THR A 23 16.68 6.95 4.36
N PRO A 24 15.86 5.88 4.37
CA PRO A 24 14.76 5.77 5.32
C PRO A 24 15.31 5.79 6.74
N THR A 25 14.85 6.78 7.51
CA THR A 25 15.24 7.01 8.90
C THR A 25 15.03 5.74 9.72
N LEU A 26 15.86 5.52 10.73
CA LEU A 26 15.79 4.35 11.62
C LEU A 26 14.39 4.18 12.25
N LEU A 27 13.69 5.30 12.51
CA LEU A 27 12.29 5.35 12.92
C LEU A 27 11.33 4.76 11.88
N ALA A 28 11.45 5.14 10.59
CA ALA A 28 10.64 4.57 9.52
C ALA A 28 10.91 3.05 9.34
N LYS A 29 12.15 2.60 9.54
CA LYS A 29 12.49 1.17 9.54
C LYS A 29 11.91 0.43 10.76
N LEU A 30 11.83 1.07 11.93
CA LEU A 30 11.23 0.51 13.13
C LEU A 30 9.69 0.48 13.06
N GLN A 31 9.05 1.50 12.48
CA GLN A 31 7.61 1.52 12.20
C GLN A 31 7.22 0.41 11.21
N ARG A 32 7.98 0.22 10.12
CA ARG A 32 7.79 -0.92 9.19
C ARG A 32 7.95 -2.28 9.87
N ARG A 33 8.78 -2.39 10.92
CA ARG A 33 8.92 -3.61 11.75
C ARG A 33 7.78 -3.77 12.77
N SER A 34 7.07 -2.70 13.11
CA SER A 34 5.84 -2.75 13.90
C SER A 34 4.67 -3.24 13.06
N ASP A 35 4.58 -2.82 11.79
CA ASP A 35 3.55 -3.26 10.84
C ASP A 35 3.66 -4.75 10.49
N SER A 36 4.83 -5.36 10.71
CA SER A 36 5.02 -6.81 10.53
C SER A 36 4.34 -7.67 11.61
N ARG A 37 3.60 -7.07 12.56
CA ARG A 37 3.01 -7.75 13.72
C ARG A 37 1.51 -7.55 13.87
N GLN A 38 0.91 -6.71 13.02
CA GLN A 38 -0.52 -6.46 13.09
C GLN A 38 -1.29 -7.67 12.53
N LYS A 39 -2.41 -8.02 13.18
CA LYS A 39 -3.34 -9.02 12.64
C LYS A 39 -3.83 -8.53 11.29
N ARG A 40 -3.87 -9.43 10.33
CA ARG A 40 -4.36 -9.13 8.97
C ARG A 40 -5.74 -9.70 8.77
N THR A 41 -6.41 -9.15 7.77
CA THR A 41 -7.68 -9.60 7.23
C THR A 41 -7.60 -9.54 5.70
N VAL A 42 -8.63 -10.06 5.06
CA VAL A 42 -8.81 -10.02 3.60
C VAL A 42 -9.93 -9.03 3.28
N HIS A 43 -9.69 -8.19 2.28
CA HIS A 43 -10.69 -7.29 1.72
C HIS A 43 -10.76 -7.46 0.20
N ILE A 44 -11.95 -7.27 -0.35
CA ILE A 44 -12.17 -7.13 -1.79
C ILE A 44 -12.50 -5.67 -2.06
N ILE A 45 -11.73 -5.03 -2.93
CA ILE A 45 -12.09 -3.76 -3.55
C ILE A 45 -12.67 -4.08 -4.92
N MET A 46 -13.95 -3.77 -5.13
CA MET A 46 -14.60 -3.93 -6.41
C MET A 46 -14.94 -2.56 -6.98
N VAL A 47 -14.59 -2.34 -8.25
CA VAL A 47 -14.77 -1.08 -8.96
C VAL A 47 -15.55 -1.35 -10.24
N LEU A 48 -16.65 -0.63 -10.43
CA LEU A 48 -17.44 -0.61 -11.64
C LEU A 48 -17.10 0.62 -12.48
N PHE A 49 -16.97 0.41 -13.79
CA PHE A 49 -16.65 1.42 -14.78
C PHE A 49 -17.85 1.64 -15.70
N LYS A 50 -18.09 2.90 -16.06
CA LYS A 50 -19.11 3.27 -17.06
C LYS A 50 -18.72 2.87 -18.48
N PHE A 51 -17.42 2.76 -18.72
CA PHE A 51 -16.84 2.39 -20.01
C PHE A 51 -16.14 1.04 -19.90
N ASP A 52 -15.77 0.49 -21.05
CA ASP A 52 -15.00 -0.74 -21.11
C ASP A 52 -13.69 -0.61 -20.31
N THR A 53 -13.32 -1.65 -19.57
CA THR A 53 -12.08 -1.65 -18.77
C THR A 53 -10.83 -1.47 -19.62
N GLU A 54 -10.88 -1.83 -20.90
CA GLU A 54 -9.80 -1.57 -21.87
C GLU A 54 -9.51 -0.07 -22.04
N HIS A 55 -10.52 0.79 -21.88
CA HIS A 55 -10.36 2.25 -21.92
C HIS A 55 -10.05 2.87 -20.56
N CYS A 56 -10.12 2.09 -19.48
CA CYS A 56 -9.93 2.54 -18.11
C CYS A 56 -8.58 2.09 -17.49
N GLN A 57 -7.60 1.72 -18.31
CA GLN A 57 -6.32 1.19 -17.84
C GLN A 57 -5.52 2.20 -17.01
N LYS A 58 -5.69 3.50 -17.26
CA LYS A 58 -5.06 4.58 -16.49
C LYS A 58 -5.57 4.59 -15.05
N GLU A 59 -6.88 4.47 -14.86
CA GLU A 59 -7.55 4.44 -13.58
C GLU A 59 -7.20 3.15 -12.82
N ILE A 60 -7.23 2.01 -13.49
CA ILE A 60 -6.79 0.72 -12.94
C ILE A 60 -5.32 0.82 -12.47
N GLY A 61 -4.45 1.44 -13.27
CA GLY A 61 -3.06 1.71 -12.90
C GLY A 61 -2.93 2.63 -11.69
N ALA A 62 -3.77 3.66 -11.58
CA ALA A 62 -3.78 4.57 -10.43
C ALA A 62 -4.24 3.86 -9.15
N ILE A 63 -5.24 2.98 -9.23
CA ILE A 63 -5.67 2.13 -8.10
C ILE A 63 -4.53 1.21 -7.67
N ARG A 64 -3.89 0.51 -8.61
CA ARG A 64 -2.71 -0.35 -8.35
C ARG A 64 -1.58 0.42 -7.67
N HIS A 65 -1.36 1.67 -8.08
CA HIS A 65 -0.36 2.55 -7.47
C HIS A 65 -0.74 2.91 -6.03
N ARG A 66 -2.01 3.19 -5.73
CA ARG A 66 -2.49 3.46 -4.36
C ARG A 66 -2.39 2.25 -3.45
N LEU A 67 -2.54 1.05 -4.00
CA LEU A 67 -2.36 -0.23 -3.29
C LEU A 67 -0.90 -0.66 -3.16
N ASN A 68 0.05 0.09 -3.74
CA ASN A 68 1.46 -0.24 -3.67
C ASN A 68 1.94 -0.27 -2.21
N GLY A 69 2.65 -1.33 -1.83
CA GLY A 69 3.06 -1.59 -0.45
C GLY A 69 2.10 -2.48 0.35
N LEU A 70 0.88 -2.70 -0.12
CA LEU A 70 -0.02 -3.73 0.38
C LEU A 70 0.18 -5.03 -0.43
N ARG A 71 -0.16 -6.17 0.17
CA ARG A 71 -0.24 -7.44 -0.58
C ARG A 71 -1.60 -7.50 -1.26
N TYR A 72 -1.63 -7.48 -2.58
CA TYR A 72 -2.88 -7.60 -3.33
C TYR A 72 -2.72 -8.44 -4.60
N LYS A 73 -3.84 -8.97 -5.10
CA LYS A 73 -3.98 -9.63 -6.41
C LYS A 73 -5.18 -9.04 -7.15
N ALA A 74 -5.04 -8.79 -8.45
CA ALA A 74 -6.17 -8.49 -9.32
C ALA A 74 -6.89 -9.81 -9.62
N ALA A 75 -8.16 -9.91 -9.25
CA ALA A 75 -8.86 -11.19 -9.11
C ALA A 75 -10.04 -11.35 -10.06
N MET A 76 -10.61 -10.25 -10.56
CA MET A 76 -11.65 -10.29 -11.58
C MET A 76 -11.48 -9.11 -12.51
N GLN A 77 -11.56 -9.35 -13.81
CA GLN A 77 -11.69 -8.32 -14.82
C GLN A 77 -12.82 -8.74 -15.76
N THR A 78 -13.93 -8.01 -15.71
CA THR A 78 -14.99 -8.11 -16.70
C THR A 78 -14.94 -6.88 -17.59
N ARG A 79 -15.85 -6.81 -18.56
CA ARG A 79 -15.99 -5.64 -19.44
C ARG A 79 -16.17 -4.32 -18.68
N TYR A 80 -16.87 -4.34 -17.54
CA TYR A 80 -17.24 -3.13 -16.79
C TYR A 80 -16.85 -3.17 -15.31
N ALA A 81 -16.15 -4.20 -14.86
CA ALA A 81 -15.79 -4.36 -13.45
C ALA A 81 -14.36 -4.85 -13.29
N HIS A 82 -13.71 -4.38 -12.22
CA HIS A 82 -12.43 -4.89 -11.78
C HIS A 82 -12.46 -5.13 -10.27
N ALA A 83 -11.91 -6.26 -9.82
CA ALA A 83 -11.80 -6.58 -8.40
C ALA A 83 -10.35 -6.84 -7.99
N PHE A 84 -10.01 -6.38 -6.79
CA PHE A 84 -8.72 -6.60 -6.15
C PHE A 84 -8.94 -7.31 -4.81
N VAL A 85 -8.24 -8.41 -4.59
CA VAL A 85 -8.16 -9.07 -3.28
C VAL A 85 -6.94 -8.52 -2.56
N VAL A 86 -7.15 -7.89 -1.42
CA VAL A 86 -6.13 -7.19 -0.64
C VAL A 86 -6.00 -7.84 0.73
N GLN A 87 -4.77 -8.18 1.12
CA GLN A 87 -4.42 -8.60 2.47
C GLN A 87 -3.82 -7.41 3.22
N THR A 88 -4.48 -6.97 4.28
CA THR A 88 -4.05 -5.80 5.04
C THR A 88 -4.49 -5.90 6.50
N HIS A 89 -3.93 -5.04 7.35
CA HIS A 89 -4.40 -4.84 8.73
C HIS A 89 -5.42 -3.70 8.84
N LEU A 90 -5.55 -2.90 7.77
CA LEU A 90 -6.52 -1.81 7.68
C LEU A 90 -7.94 -2.37 7.64
N THR A 91 -8.88 -1.58 8.14
CA THR A 91 -10.31 -1.80 7.98
C THR A 91 -10.75 -1.51 6.53
N ALA A 92 -11.97 -1.93 6.17
CA ALA A 92 -12.53 -1.66 4.85
C ALA A 92 -12.63 -0.15 4.56
N ASP A 93 -13.05 0.65 5.55
CA ASP A 93 -13.19 2.09 5.41
C ASP A 93 -11.84 2.78 5.24
N GLU A 94 -10.84 2.44 6.06
CA GLU A 94 -9.48 2.98 5.94
C GLU A 94 -8.83 2.63 4.59
N LEU A 95 -9.02 1.38 4.13
CA LEU A 95 -8.55 0.95 2.83
C LEU A 95 -9.26 1.72 1.71
N MET A 96 -10.58 1.95 1.85
CA MET A 96 -11.37 2.72 0.91
C MET A 96 -10.92 4.19 0.87
N ASP A 97 -10.62 4.80 2.02
CA ASP A 97 -10.11 6.17 2.11
C ASP A 97 -8.75 6.33 1.43
N GLN A 98 -7.88 5.31 1.50
CA GLN A 98 -6.59 5.31 0.80
C GLN A 98 -6.75 5.32 -0.73
N VAL A 99 -7.75 4.62 -1.27
CA VAL A 99 -8.01 4.57 -2.72
C VAL A 99 -9.04 5.62 -3.19
N ARG A 100 -9.78 6.26 -2.28
CA ARG A 100 -10.84 7.25 -2.56
C ARG A 100 -10.44 8.31 -3.59
N PRO A 101 -9.22 8.89 -3.58
CA PRO A 101 -8.83 9.91 -4.55
C PRO A 101 -8.83 9.46 -6.01
N VAL A 102 -8.76 8.13 -6.27
CA VAL A 102 -8.70 7.56 -7.63
C VAL A 102 -9.95 6.75 -7.99
N VAL A 103 -10.90 6.61 -7.07
CA VAL A 103 -12.15 5.86 -7.27
C VAL A 103 -13.41 6.66 -6.97
N SER A 104 -13.28 7.90 -6.48
CA SER A 104 -14.41 8.80 -6.31
C SER A 104 -14.96 9.21 -7.68
N THR A 105 -16.28 9.08 -7.84
CA THR A 105 -17.02 9.52 -9.04
C THR A 105 -16.82 11.00 -9.33
N ASP A 106 -16.60 11.80 -8.28
CA ASP A 106 -16.39 13.25 -8.39
C ASP A 106 -15.01 13.58 -8.97
N CYS A 107 -14.05 12.66 -8.81
CA CYS A 107 -12.68 12.83 -9.28
C CYS A 107 -12.44 12.13 -10.62
N VAL A 108 -13.12 11.00 -10.86
CA VAL A 108 -12.88 10.11 -12.00
C VAL A 108 -14.21 9.76 -12.66
N PRO A 109 -14.59 10.45 -13.76
CA PRO A 109 -15.93 10.32 -14.34
C PRO A 109 -16.19 8.95 -15.00
N SER A 110 -15.14 8.20 -15.34
CA SER A 110 -15.22 6.84 -15.89
C SER A 110 -15.61 5.79 -14.87
N ILE A 111 -15.48 6.07 -13.57
CA ILE A 111 -15.89 5.17 -12.50
C ILE A 111 -17.37 5.43 -12.19
N GLU A 112 -18.13 4.35 -12.09
CA GLU A 112 -19.55 4.40 -11.71
C GLU A 112 -19.69 4.24 -10.21
N ARG A 113 -19.08 3.20 -9.64
CA ARG A 113 -19.16 2.86 -8.22
C ARG A 113 -17.92 2.10 -7.78
N ALA A 114 -17.57 2.21 -6.51
CA ALA A 114 -16.57 1.38 -5.87
C ALA A 114 -17.02 1.00 -4.48
N TRP A 115 -16.72 -0.23 -4.06
CA TRP A 115 -16.97 -0.68 -2.70
C TRP A 115 -15.85 -1.59 -2.20
N CYS A 116 -15.68 -1.60 -0.88
CA CYS A 116 -14.73 -2.43 -0.19
C CYS A 116 -15.46 -3.25 0.87
N PHE A 117 -15.22 -4.55 0.93
CA PHE A 117 -15.86 -5.43 1.91
C PHE A 117 -14.95 -6.59 2.29
N THR A 118 -15.22 -7.20 3.45
CA THR A 118 -14.54 -8.44 3.87
C THR A 118 -15.36 -9.64 3.42
N PRO A 119 -14.85 -10.49 2.52
CA PRO A 119 -15.54 -11.72 2.17
C PRO A 119 -15.49 -12.71 3.33
N GLY A 120 -16.51 -13.55 3.45
CA GLY A 120 -16.48 -14.72 4.34
C GLY A 120 -15.36 -15.70 3.98
N ALA A 121 -14.98 -16.55 4.93
CA ALA A 121 -13.99 -17.61 4.69
C ALA A 121 -14.55 -18.78 3.86
N ASP A 122 -15.87 -18.86 3.75
CA ASP A 122 -16.68 -19.88 3.09
C ASP A 122 -17.18 -19.44 1.69
N ILE A 123 -16.47 -18.50 1.04
CA ILE A 123 -16.83 -18.05 -0.30
C ILE A 123 -16.87 -19.22 -1.30
N ALA A 124 -17.92 -19.23 -2.12
CA ALA A 124 -18.15 -20.24 -3.14
C ALA A 124 -18.50 -19.57 -4.47
N ALA A 125 -18.06 -20.18 -5.57
CA ALA A 125 -18.41 -19.80 -6.93
C ALA A 125 -19.27 -20.88 -7.56
N SER A 126 -20.11 -20.48 -8.52
CA SER A 126 -20.86 -21.41 -9.36
C SER A 126 -19.97 -22.10 -10.38
N GLU A 127 -18.90 -21.43 -10.80
CA GLU A 127 -17.94 -21.95 -11.78
C GLU A 127 -16.74 -22.59 -11.09
N VAL A 128 -16.19 -23.62 -11.72
CA VAL A 128 -15.05 -24.39 -11.18
C VAL A 128 -13.76 -23.56 -11.16
N LEU A 129 -13.65 -22.56 -12.05
CA LEU A 129 -12.45 -21.73 -12.23
C LEU A 129 -12.82 -20.26 -12.15
N ASP A 130 -13.21 -19.81 -10.96
CA ASP A 130 -13.42 -18.39 -10.67
C ASP A 130 -12.19 -17.81 -9.93
N PRO A 131 -11.35 -16.99 -10.60
CA PRO A 131 -10.12 -16.47 -9.99
C PRO A 131 -10.38 -15.60 -8.76
N LEU A 132 -11.58 -15.02 -8.62
CA LEU A 132 -11.95 -14.25 -7.43
C LEU A 132 -12.01 -15.16 -6.20
N THR A 133 -12.80 -16.23 -6.24
CA THR A 133 -12.91 -17.16 -5.12
C THR A 133 -11.60 -17.87 -4.80
N ASP A 134 -10.81 -18.24 -5.81
CA ASP A 134 -9.51 -18.87 -5.60
C ASP A 134 -8.53 -17.95 -4.88
N TYR A 135 -8.39 -16.68 -5.32
CA TYR A 135 -7.50 -15.73 -4.66
C TYR A 135 -7.99 -15.32 -3.28
N VAL A 136 -9.30 -15.29 -3.03
CA VAL A 136 -9.84 -15.05 -1.68
C VAL A 136 -9.50 -16.22 -0.74
N ARG A 137 -9.66 -17.47 -1.19
CA ARG A 137 -9.30 -18.66 -0.39
C ARG A 137 -7.82 -18.68 -0.06
N GLU A 138 -6.96 -18.46 -1.06
CA GLU A 138 -5.51 -18.36 -0.87
C GLU A 138 -5.14 -17.23 0.11
N ALA A 139 -5.76 -16.05 -0.05
CA ALA A 139 -5.53 -14.92 0.85
C ALA A 139 -5.94 -15.24 2.30
N TRP A 140 -7.07 -15.92 2.51
CA TRP A 140 -7.50 -16.34 3.84
C TRP A 140 -6.56 -17.38 4.46
N GLU A 141 -6.02 -18.30 3.67
CA GLU A 141 -4.99 -19.24 4.13
C GLU A 141 -3.69 -18.54 4.53
N GLU A 142 -3.25 -17.56 3.75
CA GLU A 142 -2.09 -16.73 4.09
C GLU A 142 -2.33 -15.92 5.37
N VAL A 143 -3.48 -15.28 5.49
CA VAL A 143 -3.86 -14.50 6.67
C VAL A 143 -3.96 -15.39 7.91
N ARG A 144 -4.53 -16.60 7.80
CA ARG A 144 -4.57 -17.57 8.91
C ARG A 144 -3.16 -17.96 9.35
N ARG A 145 -2.27 -18.27 8.41
CA ARG A 145 -0.85 -18.57 8.71
C ARG A 145 -0.14 -17.38 9.33
N TRP A 146 -0.46 -16.16 8.90
CA TRP A 146 0.11 -14.92 9.43
C TRP A 146 -0.37 -14.62 10.86
N ASN A 147 -1.63 -14.88 11.15
CA ASN A 147 -2.26 -14.60 12.44
C ASN A 147 -2.08 -15.73 13.47
N ASP A 148 -1.46 -16.86 13.11
CA ASP A 148 -1.32 -18.04 13.95
C ASP A 148 -0.36 -17.78 15.15
N PRO A 149 -0.88 -17.72 16.40
CA PRO A 149 -0.10 -17.50 17.64
C PRO A 149 1.12 -18.43 17.74
N ALA A 150 1.00 -19.68 17.26
CA ALA A 150 2.05 -20.69 17.39
C ALA A 150 3.23 -20.47 16.44
N ARG A 151 3.00 -19.81 15.30
CA ARG A 151 4.06 -19.45 14.34
C ARG A 151 4.81 -18.19 14.73
N HIS A 152 4.32 -17.45 15.73
CA HIS A 152 5.05 -16.31 16.27
C HIS A 152 6.15 -16.81 17.21
N ARG A 153 7.40 -16.53 16.84
CA ARG A 153 8.56 -16.74 17.71
C ARG A 153 8.36 -15.92 18.99
N LYS A 154 8.21 -16.59 20.13
CA LYS A 154 8.13 -15.92 21.44
C LYS A 154 9.34 -14.98 21.57
N PRO A 155 9.18 -13.74 22.07
CA PRO A 155 10.31 -12.86 22.30
C PRO A 155 11.32 -13.59 23.20
N SER A 156 12.60 -13.53 22.84
CA SER A 156 13.63 -14.16 23.68
C SER A 156 13.61 -13.48 25.06
N PRO A 157 13.93 -14.21 26.15
CA PRO A 157 13.96 -13.62 27.49
C PRO A 157 14.76 -12.31 27.54
N THR A 158 15.87 -12.21 26.80
CA THR A 158 16.69 -11.00 26.65
C THR A 158 15.94 -9.77 26.09
N GLN A 159 14.98 -9.93 25.17
CA GLN A 159 14.17 -8.82 24.65
C GLN A 159 13.12 -8.30 25.64
N ILE A 160 12.73 -9.12 26.61
CA ILE A 160 11.75 -8.76 27.65
C ILE A 160 12.40 -7.86 28.70
N PHE A 161 13.69 -8.05 29.00
CA PHE A 161 14.44 -7.25 29.96
C PHE A 161 14.71 -5.82 29.47
N GLU A 162 15.00 -5.60 28.19
CA GLU A 162 15.25 -4.25 27.65
C GLU A 162 14.04 -3.32 27.75
N ARG A 163 12.80 -3.84 27.65
CA ARG A 163 11.59 -3.01 27.78
C ARG A 163 11.22 -2.66 29.21
N LYS A 164 11.62 -3.49 30.19
CA LYS A 164 11.36 -3.23 31.62
C LYS A 164 12.47 -2.44 32.30
N ALA A 165 13.68 -2.44 31.76
CA ALA A 165 14.84 -1.78 32.38
C ALA A 165 14.96 -0.28 32.07
N ILE A 166 14.29 0.25 31.04
CA ILE A 166 14.36 1.68 30.71
C ILE A 166 13.25 2.41 31.46
N LYS A 167 13.60 3.01 32.60
CA LYS A 167 12.76 3.97 33.29
C LYS A 167 12.45 5.14 32.33
N PRO A 168 11.26 5.77 32.40
CA PRO A 168 10.88 6.87 31.51
C PRO A 168 11.90 8.01 31.49
N GLU A 169 12.56 8.20 32.63
CA GLU A 169 13.58 9.21 32.94
C GLU A 169 14.84 9.08 32.07
N ASP A 170 15.22 7.85 31.67
CA ASP A 170 16.45 7.56 30.91
C ASP A 170 16.28 7.58 29.38
N ARG A 171 15.04 7.74 28.89
CA ARG A 171 14.79 7.75 27.42
C ARG A 171 15.34 9.00 26.74
N HIS A 172 15.36 10.14 27.43
CA HIS A 172 15.84 11.41 26.86
C HIS A 172 17.37 11.53 26.87
N SER A 173 18.08 10.89 27.80
CA SER A 173 19.54 10.94 27.90
C SER A 173 20.23 10.08 26.82
N THR A 174 19.64 8.93 26.49
CA THR A 174 20.20 7.96 25.54
C THR A 174 20.15 8.44 24.08
N ILE A 175 19.19 9.31 23.74
CA ILE A 175 19.10 9.91 22.39
C ILE A 175 20.18 10.99 22.18
N ARG A 176 20.52 11.76 23.23
CA ARG A 176 21.58 12.78 23.15
C ARG A 176 22.99 12.18 23.04
N SER A 177 23.29 11.12 23.79
CA SER A 177 24.62 10.50 23.76
C SER A 177 24.96 9.79 22.44
N ARG A 178 23.95 9.33 21.68
CA ARG A 178 24.18 8.75 20.34
C ARG A 178 24.36 9.76 19.21
N LEU A 179 23.91 11.00 19.38
CA LEU A 179 24.12 12.08 18.42
C LEU A 179 25.50 12.76 18.57
N LEU A 180 26.07 12.71 19.78
CA LEU A 180 27.36 13.35 20.09
C LEU A 180 28.59 12.43 19.89
N GLY A 181 28.40 11.13 19.68
CA GLY A 181 29.49 10.16 19.50
C GLY A 181 29.91 9.90 18.04
N LYS A 182 29.61 10.82 17.11
CA LYS A 182 29.94 10.66 15.68
C LYS A 182 30.93 11.68 15.13
N GLU A 183 31.57 12.45 15.99
CA GLU A 183 32.75 13.25 15.64
C GLU A 183 33.87 12.97 16.63
N ALA A 184 34.61 11.89 16.38
CA ALA A 184 35.99 11.67 16.83
C ALA A 184 36.63 10.61 15.92
#